data_AF-A0A355ACQ2-F1
#
_entry.id   AF-A0A355ACQ2-F1
#
_cell.length_a   1.000
_cell.length_b   1.000
_cell.length_c   1.000
_cell.angle_alpha   90.00
_cell.angle_beta   90.00
_cell.angle_gamma   90.00
#
_symmetry.space_group_name_H-M   'P 1'
#
loop_
_entity.id
_entity.type
_entity.pdbx_description
1 polymer ?
#
loop_
_entity_poly.entity_id
_entity_poly.type
_entity_poly.pdbx_seq_one_letter_code
_entity_poly.pdbx_strand_id
1 'polypeptide(L)'
;MSEYKKILSCWHKLEHFSPSSLPKGKNVSEFNIEHWKTPLKSSNSDKTIEYTIYLGVFETSVVNEFVKDYFKDKNKNENFRNSKICYASLNLDIEGKYINETFGVSSLPWALGQLEKGNIKNDNWSIKFEEIKEELTNEIETIFNKVETTSGNEIVKFSSIADKSLLLKLQQKIENICGWNIKPNKSIHIKISEKYVPKKGTNKSNADILN
;
A
#
# COMPACT_ATOMS: atom_id res chain seq x y z
N MET A 1 -32.25 -6.50 14.85
CA MET A 1 -30.90 -6.42 15.44
C MET A 1 -30.75 -5.03 16.04
N SER A 2 -30.52 -4.93 17.34
CA SER A 2 -30.38 -3.66 18.05
C SER A 2 -29.19 -2.85 17.56
N GLU A 3 -29.25 -1.53 17.73
CA GLU A 3 -28.20 -0.58 17.33
C GLU A 3 -26.84 -0.92 17.97
N TYR A 4 -26.84 -1.31 19.25
CA TYR A 4 -25.62 -1.74 19.96
C TYR A 4 -24.95 -2.98 19.33
N LYS A 5 -25.71 -3.95 18.80
CA LYS A 5 -25.15 -5.14 18.14
C LYS A 5 -24.50 -4.79 16.80
N LYS A 6 -25.04 -3.80 16.08
CA LYS A 6 -24.42 -3.30 14.84
C LYS A 6 -23.10 -2.60 15.13
N ILE A 7 -23.06 -1.76 16.17
CA ILE A 7 -21.86 -1.04 16.59
C ILE A 7 -20.76 -2.03 17.02
N LEU A 8 -21.09 -3.00 17.88
CA LEU A 8 -20.14 -4.05 18.32
C LEU A 8 -19.61 -4.89 17.15
N SER A 9 -20.48 -5.26 16.20
CA SER A 9 -20.06 -6.01 15.00
C SER A 9 -19.16 -5.18 14.08
N CYS A 10 -19.39 -3.87 13.98
CA CYS A 10 -18.50 -2.96 13.25
C CYS A 10 -17.12 -2.88 13.92
N TRP A 11 -17.07 -2.67 15.24
CA TRP A 11 -15.81 -2.57 15.98
C TRP A 11 -14.97 -3.84 15.89
N HIS A 12 -15.58 -5.00 16.12
CA HIS A 12 -14.89 -6.29 15.98
C HIS A 12 -14.33 -6.50 14.56
N LYS A 13 -15.01 -6.01 13.53
CA LYS A 13 -14.52 -6.12 12.15
C LYS A 13 -13.39 -5.12 11.91
N LEU A 14 -13.61 -3.85 12.23
CA LEU A 14 -12.65 -2.75 12.01
C LEU A 14 -11.36 -2.89 12.82
N GLU A 15 -11.37 -3.57 13.96
CA GLU A 15 -10.16 -3.83 14.75
C GLU A 15 -9.10 -4.61 13.95
N HIS A 16 -9.51 -5.43 12.98
CA HIS A 16 -8.61 -6.14 12.07
C HIS A 16 -8.23 -5.33 10.82
N PHE A 17 -8.87 -4.18 10.58
CA PHE A 17 -8.63 -3.32 9.41
C PHE A 17 -7.81 -2.09 9.80
N SER A 18 -6.49 -2.24 9.80
CA SER A 18 -5.57 -1.21 10.26
C SER A 18 -5.13 -0.24 9.16
N PRO A 19 -5.01 1.07 9.46
CA PRO A 19 -4.35 2.01 8.56
C PRO A 19 -2.88 1.66 8.37
N SER A 20 -2.41 1.73 7.13
CA SER A 20 -0.99 1.70 6.82
C SER A 20 -0.39 3.10 7.00
N SER A 21 0.21 3.34 8.16
CA SER A 21 0.77 4.67 8.48
C SER A 21 2.01 4.97 7.67
N LEU A 22 2.09 6.18 7.12
CA LEU A 22 3.31 6.68 6.51
C LEU A 22 4.37 6.87 7.62
N PRO A 23 5.57 6.28 7.51
CA PRO A 23 6.60 6.46 8.51
C PRO A 23 7.04 7.92 8.60
N LYS A 24 7.38 8.34 9.82
CA LYS A 24 7.96 9.66 10.07
C LYS A 24 9.48 9.57 9.90
N GLY A 25 10.07 10.43 9.08
CA GLY A 25 11.52 10.47 8.90
C GLY A 25 11.95 11.51 7.89
N LYS A 26 13.21 11.98 7.99
CA LYS A 26 13.80 12.92 7.01
C LYS A 26 14.04 12.29 5.64
N ASN A 27 14.05 10.95 5.58
CA ASN A 27 14.25 10.18 4.36
C ASN A 27 12.93 9.82 3.66
N VAL A 28 11.79 10.33 4.16
CA VAL A 28 10.47 10.16 3.56
C VAL A 28 10.04 11.50 2.97
N SER A 29 9.72 11.52 1.68
CA SER A 29 9.30 12.73 0.98
C SER A 29 8.22 12.41 -0.06
N GLU A 30 7.51 13.44 -0.51
CA GLU A 30 6.61 13.30 -1.65
C GLU A 30 7.41 12.92 -2.92
N PHE A 31 6.87 12.00 -3.71
CA PHE A 31 7.51 11.48 -4.91
C PHE A 31 7.31 12.46 -6.07
N ASN A 32 8.36 13.24 -6.34
CA ASN A 32 8.39 14.20 -7.43
C ASN A 32 9.28 13.78 -8.59
N ILE A 33 10.31 12.98 -8.31
CA ILE A 33 11.34 12.54 -9.27
C ILE A 33 11.64 11.04 -9.10
N GLU A 34 12.04 10.40 -10.20
CA GLU A 34 12.47 9.00 -10.23
C GLU A 34 13.94 8.90 -9.82
N HIS A 35 14.20 8.73 -8.52
CA HIS A 35 15.55 8.77 -7.94
C HIS A 35 16.53 7.75 -8.56
N TRP A 36 16.03 6.61 -9.07
CA TRP A 36 16.84 5.62 -9.77
C TRP A 36 17.37 6.09 -11.15
N LYS A 37 16.82 7.16 -11.74
CA LYS A 37 17.40 7.77 -12.94
C LYS A 37 18.68 8.55 -12.68
N THR A 38 18.96 8.89 -11.42
CA THR A 38 20.21 9.51 -10.99
C THR A 38 20.79 8.70 -9.84
N PRO A 39 21.54 7.62 -10.13
CA PRO A 39 21.92 6.63 -9.14
C PRO A 39 22.64 7.27 -7.95
N LEU A 40 22.01 7.17 -6.79
CA LEU A 40 22.60 7.57 -5.53
C LEU A 40 23.70 6.56 -5.16
N LYS A 41 24.83 7.05 -4.65
CA LYS A 41 25.88 6.18 -4.11
C LYS A 41 25.59 5.88 -2.64
N SER A 42 25.68 4.61 -2.26
CA SER A 42 25.62 4.21 -0.86
C SER A 42 26.84 4.73 -0.10
N SER A 43 26.68 4.93 1.21
CA SER A 43 27.75 5.38 2.09
C SER A 43 28.89 4.35 2.24
N ASN A 44 28.63 3.09 1.92
CA ASN A 44 29.55 1.96 2.08
C ASN A 44 29.30 0.90 0.97
N SER A 45 30.36 0.22 0.51
CA SER A 45 30.30 -0.84 -0.50
C SER A 45 29.45 -2.04 -0.11
N ASP A 46 29.26 -2.29 1.20
CA ASP A 46 28.45 -3.41 1.71
C ASP A 46 26.94 -3.09 1.74
N LYS A 47 26.54 -1.89 1.32
CA LYS A 47 25.17 -1.43 1.32
C LYS A 47 24.69 -1.07 -0.07
N THR A 48 23.41 -1.32 -0.31
CA THR A 48 22.65 -0.85 -1.46
C THR A 48 21.56 0.12 -1.03
N ILE A 49 21.00 0.83 -1.99
CA ILE A 49 19.86 1.72 -1.78
C ILE A 49 18.59 0.99 -2.20
N GLU A 50 17.58 1.11 -1.36
CA GLU A 50 16.24 0.61 -1.59
C GLU A 50 15.24 1.76 -1.45
N TYR A 51 14.27 1.79 -2.36
CA TYR A 51 13.21 2.78 -2.35
C TYR A 51 11.90 2.12 -1.95
N THR A 52 11.28 2.56 -0.85
CA THR A 52 9.90 2.18 -0.54
C THR A 52 8.96 3.24 -1.11
N ILE A 53 8.09 2.84 -2.03
CA ILE A 53 7.06 3.69 -2.61
C ILE A 53 5.77 3.49 -1.83
N TYR A 54 5.19 4.58 -1.33
CA TYR A 54 3.87 4.61 -0.70
C TYR A 54 2.87 5.20 -1.69
N LEU A 55 1.87 4.41 -2.04
CA LEU A 55 0.83 4.76 -3.02
C LEU A 55 -0.42 5.27 -2.31
N GLY A 56 -1.03 6.33 -2.83
CA GLY A 56 -2.27 6.89 -2.31
C GLY A 56 -2.12 7.39 -0.88
N VAL A 57 -1.16 8.26 -0.62
CA VAL A 57 -0.94 8.85 0.70
C VAL A 57 -1.90 10.01 0.94
N PHE A 58 -2.66 9.96 2.04
CA PHE A 58 -3.61 11.00 2.44
C PHE A 58 -3.71 11.14 3.96
N GLU A 59 -4.39 12.18 4.43
CA GLU A 59 -4.55 12.49 5.86
C GLU A 59 -5.62 11.60 6.51
N THR A 60 -5.33 11.05 7.69
CA THR A 60 -6.24 10.23 8.50
C THR A 60 -7.51 11.00 8.90
N SER A 61 -7.49 12.33 8.85
CA SER A 61 -8.67 13.17 9.10
C SER A 61 -9.84 12.81 8.18
N VAL A 62 -9.57 12.45 6.92
CA VAL A 62 -10.61 12.06 5.95
C VAL A 62 -11.35 10.80 6.42
N VAL A 63 -10.62 9.83 6.97
CA VAL A 63 -11.22 8.61 7.55
C VAL A 63 -12.05 8.95 8.77
N ASN A 64 -11.54 9.82 9.64
CA ASN A 64 -12.24 10.22 10.86
C ASN A 64 -13.55 10.96 10.57
N GLU A 65 -13.53 11.87 9.59
CA GLU A 65 -14.73 12.56 9.10
C GLU A 65 -15.76 11.56 8.56
N PHE A 66 -15.33 10.64 7.69
CA PHE A 66 -16.19 9.58 7.17
C PHE A 66 -16.83 8.73 8.27
N VAL A 67 -16.05 8.25 9.23
CA VAL A 67 -16.54 7.38 10.31
C VAL A 67 -17.55 8.14 11.18
N LYS A 68 -17.28 9.41 11.51
CA LYS A 68 -18.21 10.24 12.26
C LYS A 68 -19.53 10.43 11.53
N ASP A 69 -19.47 10.74 10.24
CA ASP A 69 -20.67 10.93 9.42
C ASP A 69 -21.46 9.62 9.30
N TYR A 70 -20.77 8.50 9.10
CA TYR A 70 -21.39 7.17 9.00
C TYR A 70 -22.15 6.77 10.27
N PHE A 71 -21.52 6.95 11.44
CA PHE A 71 -22.13 6.62 12.74
C PHE A 71 -22.98 7.75 13.34
N LYS A 72 -23.08 8.90 12.66
CA LYS A 72 -23.74 10.12 13.16
C LYS A 72 -23.19 10.58 14.51
N ASP A 73 -21.90 10.36 14.74
CA ASP A 73 -21.21 10.77 15.97
C ASP A 73 -20.85 12.25 15.93
N LYS A 74 -21.46 13.03 16.82
CA LYS A 74 -21.23 14.48 16.95
C LYS A 74 -20.16 14.82 17.98
N ASN A 75 -19.59 13.82 18.67
CA ASN A 75 -18.61 14.06 19.71
C ASN A 75 -17.29 14.54 19.12
N LYS A 76 -16.70 15.52 19.79
CA LYS A 76 -15.36 15.99 19.45
C LYS A 76 -14.34 15.09 20.12
N ASN A 77 -13.58 14.36 19.32
CA ASN A 77 -12.44 13.60 19.82
C ASN A 77 -11.24 14.54 20.01
N GLU A 78 -11.05 15.03 21.24
CA GLU A 78 -9.94 15.93 21.60
C GLU A 78 -8.56 15.26 21.46
N ASN A 79 -8.53 13.92 21.47
CA ASN A 79 -7.30 13.13 21.34
C ASN A 79 -6.98 12.71 19.89
N PHE A 80 -7.74 13.19 18.91
CA PHE A 80 -7.48 12.86 17.51
C PHE A 80 -6.12 13.42 17.07
N ARG A 81 -5.19 12.52 16.76
CA ARG A 81 -3.90 12.87 16.18
C ARG A 81 -3.96 12.63 14.69
N ASN A 82 -3.84 13.72 13.93
CA ASN A 82 -3.75 13.61 12.49
C ASN A 82 -2.40 13.00 12.07
N SER A 83 -2.44 12.14 11.07
CA SER A 83 -1.28 11.47 10.49
C SER A 83 -1.53 11.20 9.02
N LYS A 84 -0.48 10.83 8.28
CA LYS A 84 -0.61 10.35 6.90
C LYS A 84 -0.70 8.83 6.88
N ILE A 85 -1.60 8.30 6.05
CA ILE A 85 -1.78 6.88 5.80
C ILE A 85 -1.73 6.63 4.29
N CYS A 86 -1.45 5.41 3.86
CA CYS A 86 -1.36 5.04 2.44
C CYS A 86 -2.32 3.89 2.08
N TYR A 87 -2.66 3.78 0.80
CA TYR A 87 -3.40 2.65 0.27
C TYR A 87 -2.53 1.41 0.14
N ALA A 88 -1.26 1.59 -0.22
CA ALA A 88 -0.34 0.48 -0.44
C ALA A 88 1.12 0.93 -0.35
N SER A 89 2.02 -0.05 -0.30
CA SER A 89 3.45 0.17 -0.50
C SER A 89 4.09 -0.94 -1.31
N LEU A 90 5.20 -0.63 -1.97
CA LEU A 90 6.07 -1.60 -2.64
C LEU A 90 7.51 -1.12 -2.55
N ASN A 91 8.48 -2.05 -2.63
CA ASN A 91 9.89 -1.70 -2.64
C ASN A 91 10.49 -1.85 -4.04
N LEU A 92 11.38 -0.93 -4.35
CA LEU A 92 12.19 -0.92 -5.56
C LEU A 92 13.67 -1.00 -5.19
N ASP A 93 14.45 -1.68 -6.02
CA ASP A 93 15.91 -1.70 -5.90
C ASP A 93 16.55 -0.38 -6.40
N ILE A 94 17.88 -0.33 -6.36
CA ILE A 94 18.67 0.83 -6.78
C ILE A 94 18.43 1.23 -8.25
N GLU A 95 18.03 0.29 -9.10
CA GLU A 95 17.73 0.49 -10.53
C GLU A 95 16.26 0.88 -10.76
N GLY A 96 15.44 0.92 -9.71
CA GLY A 96 14.01 1.20 -9.80
C GLY A 96 13.17 -0.01 -10.20
N LYS A 97 13.71 -1.23 -10.11
CA LYS A 97 12.98 -2.46 -10.38
C LYS A 97 12.26 -2.93 -9.13
N TYR A 98 11.06 -3.50 -9.30
CA TYR A 98 10.28 -4.03 -8.20
C TYR A 98 10.98 -5.21 -7.52
N ILE A 99 11.02 -5.16 -6.18
CA ILE A 99 11.48 -6.28 -5.35
C ILE A 99 10.26 -7.15 -5.06
N ASN A 100 10.26 -8.38 -5.57
CA ASN A 100 9.14 -9.32 -5.40
C ASN A 100 8.78 -9.53 -3.92
N GLU A 101 7.52 -9.85 -3.66
CA GLU A 101 6.97 -10.09 -2.31
C GLU A 101 7.03 -8.89 -1.35
N THR A 102 7.33 -7.68 -1.83
CA THR A 102 7.35 -6.46 -1.01
C THR A 102 6.09 -5.63 -1.12
N PHE A 103 5.15 -6.01 -1.99
CA PHE A 103 3.86 -5.35 -2.08
C PHE A 103 3.03 -5.59 -0.82
N GLY A 104 2.52 -4.49 -0.27
CA GLY A 104 1.54 -4.50 0.81
C GLY A 104 0.39 -3.57 0.48
N VAL A 105 -0.83 -3.94 0.85
CA VAL A 105 -2.04 -3.14 0.66
C VAL A 105 -2.70 -2.90 2.02
N SER A 106 -3.09 -1.66 2.29
CA SER A 106 -3.84 -1.31 3.49
C SER A 106 -5.25 -1.85 3.41
N SER A 107 -5.66 -2.49 4.48
CA SER A 107 -6.99 -3.09 4.59
C SER A 107 -8.06 -2.07 4.96
N LEU A 108 -7.67 -0.90 5.50
CA LEU A 108 -8.58 0.17 5.91
C LEU A 108 -9.40 0.77 4.75
N PRO A 109 -8.82 1.28 3.63
CA PRO A 109 -9.62 1.86 2.56
C PRO A 109 -10.63 0.87 1.97
N TRP A 110 -10.27 -0.41 1.89
CA TRP A 110 -11.20 -1.45 1.46
C TRP A 110 -12.35 -1.65 2.45
N ALA A 111 -12.06 -1.70 3.75
CA ALA A 111 -13.05 -1.83 4.80
C ALA A 111 -14.05 -0.66 4.81
N LEU A 112 -13.59 0.57 4.59
CA LEU A 112 -14.45 1.75 4.47
C LEU A 112 -15.42 1.61 3.28
N GLY A 113 -14.94 1.11 2.14
CA GLY A 113 -15.80 0.79 0.99
C GLY A 113 -16.86 -0.29 1.30
N GLN A 114 -16.55 -1.27 2.16
CA GLN A 114 -17.54 -2.26 2.61
C GLN A 114 -18.57 -1.68 3.59
N LEU A 115 -18.17 -0.73 4.45
CA LEU A 115 -19.09 -0.02 5.34
C LEU A 115 -20.13 0.76 4.53
N GLU A 116 -19.69 1.51 3.51
CA GLU A 116 -20.58 2.27 2.62
C GLU A 116 -21.61 1.39 1.92
N LYS A 117 -21.20 0.18 1.49
CA LYS A 117 -22.08 -0.80 0.83
C LYS A 117 -23.04 -1.49 1.80
N GLY A 118 -22.97 -1.20 3.11
CA GLY A 118 -23.81 -1.84 4.12
C GLY A 118 -23.45 -3.29 4.42
N ASN A 119 -22.25 -3.75 4.02
CA ASN A 119 -21.82 -5.14 4.12
C ASN A 119 -21.40 -5.58 5.54
N ILE A 120 -21.66 -4.77 6.57
CA ILE A 120 -21.26 -5.01 7.98
C ILE A 120 -21.67 -6.39 8.49
N LYS A 121 -22.79 -6.95 8.01
CA LYS A 121 -23.29 -8.26 8.46
C LYS A 121 -22.62 -9.46 7.80
N ASN A 122 -21.77 -9.25 6.80
CA ASN A 122 -21.08 -10.33 6.10
C ASN A 122 -19.81 -10.70 6.89
N ASP A 123 -19.66 -11.94 7.33
CA ASP A 123 -18.51 -12.39 8.11
C ASP A 123 -17.28 -12.73 7.26
N ASN A 124 -17.42 -12.74 5.93
CA ASN A 124 -16.36 -13.11 4.99
C ASN A 124 -15.44 -11.94 4.63
N TRP A 125 -15.36 -10.88 5.45
CA TRP A 125 -14.56 -9.70 5.10
C TRP A 125 -13.07 -10.03 4.98
N SER A 126 -12.53 -10.82 5.91
CA SER A 126 -11.13 -11.25 5.87
C SER A 126 -10.83 -12.06 4.61
N ILE A 127 -11.67 -13.04 4.27
CA ILE A 127 -11.50 -13.88 3.08
C ILE A 127 -11.52 -13.01 1.81
N LYS A 128 -12.51 -12.13 1.69
CA LYS A 128 -12.62 -11.23 0.53
C LYS A 128 -11.47 -10.24 0.40
N PHE A 129 -10.91 -9.79 1.53
CA PHE A 129 -9.74 -8.93 1.50
C PHE A 129 -8.49 -9.69 1.05
N GLU A 130 -8.30 -10.92 1.51
CA GLU A 130 -7.19 -11.77 1.04
C GLU A 130 -7.30 -12.07 -0.46
N GLU A 131 -8.51 -12.38 -0.97
CA GLU A 131 -8.75 -12.55 -2.42
C GLU A 131 -8.30 -11.31 -3.22
N ILE A 132 -8.65 -10.11 -2.74
CA ILE A 132 -8.27 -8.84 -3.37
C ILE A 132 -6.76 -8.58 -3.27
N LYS A 133 -6.16 -8.90 -2.12
CA LYS A 133 -4.72 -8.75 -1.91
C LYS A 133 -3.94 -9.67 -2.84
N GLU A 134 -4.39 -10.92 -3.03
CA GLU A 134 -3.81 -11.87 -3.96
C GLU A 134 -3.96 -11.39 -5.41
N GLU A 135 -5.14 -10.93 -5.81
CA GLU A 135 -5.40 -10.33 -7.12
C GLU A 135 -4.42 -9.18 -7.41
N LEU A 136 -4.34 -8.20 -6.50
CA LEU A 136 -3.44 -7.06 -6.64
C LEU A 136 -1.96 -7.47 -6.70
N THR A 137 -1.56 -8.46 -5.89
CA THR A 137 -0.18 -8.96 -5.87
C THR A 137 0.19 -9.58 -7.21
N ASN A 138 -0.65 -10.50 -7.72
CA ASN A 138 -0.45 -11.16 -9.00
C ASN A 138 -0.37 -10.15 -10.15
N GLU A 139 -1.20 -9.13 -10.13
CA GLU A 139 -1.19 -8.08 -11.14
C GLU A 139 0.07 -7.21 -11.09
N ILE A 140 0.52 -6.82 -9.91
CA ILE A 140 1.77 -6.04 -9.74
C ILE A 140 2.95 -6.87 -10.22
N GLU A 141 3.00 -8.15 -9.86
CA GLU A 141 4.01 -9.06 -10.36
C GLU A 141 3.97 -9.16 -11.88
N THR A 142 2.80 -9.25 -12.49
CA THR A 142 2.64 -9.31 -13.96
C THR A 142 3.09 -8.01 -14.63
N ILE A 143 2.76 -6.86 -14.03
CA ILE A 143 3.10 -5.54 -14.53
C ILE A 143 4.62 -5.33 -14.53
N PHE A 144 5.28 -5.70 -13.44
CA PHE A 144 6.72 -5.51 -13.29
C PHE A 144 7.52 -6.62 -13.95
N ASN A 145 7.01 -7.85 -13.97
CA ASN A 145 7.70 -8.99 -14.57
C ASN A 145 7.05 -9.34 -15.92
N LYS A 146 7.48 -8.65 -16.97
CA LYS A 146 7.08 -9.04 -18.33
C LYS A 146 7.76 -10.36 -18.69
N VAL A 147 6.97 -11.27 -19.23
CA VAL A 147 7.46 -12.54 -19.75
C VAL A 147 7.33 -12.49 -21.27
N GLU A 148 8.45 -12.55 -21.98
CA GLU A 148 8.46 -12.72 -23.44
C GLU A 148 8.96 -14.13 -23.79
N THR A 149 8.23 -14.81 -24.67
CA THR A 149 8.62 -16.10 -25.21
C THR A 149 9.36 -15.88 -26.52
N THR A 150 10.65 -16.19 -26.55
CA THR A 150 11.43 -16.13 -27.79
C THR A 150 11.09 -17.33 -28.67
N SER A 151 11.29 -17.25 -29.99
CA SER A 151 10.92 -18.27 -30.99
C SER A 151 11.49 -19.69 -30.78
N GLY A 152 12.22 -19.95 -29.69
CA GLY A 152 12.80 -21.24 -29.31
C GLY A 152 12.31 -21.81 -27.97
N ASN A 153 11.11 -21.46 -27.48
CA ASN A 153 10.55 -21.89 -26.18
C ASN A 153 11.33 -21.43 -24.92
N GLU A 154 12.30 -20.52 -25.06
CA GLU A 154 12.94 -19.89 -23.91
C GLU A 154 12.09 -18.73 -23.39
N ILE A 155 11.71 -18.83 -22.11
CA ILE A 155 11.00 -17.81 -21.36
C ILE A 155 12.02 -16.80 -20.84
N VAL A 156 12.03 -15.59 -21.40
CA VAL A 156 12.87 -14.50 -20.89
C VAL A 156 12.02 -13.58 -20.02
N LYS A 157 12.37 -13.50 -18.73
CA LYS A 157 11.69 -12.64 -17.74
C LYS A 157 12.40 -11.28 -17.68
N PHE A 158 11.71 -10.24 -18.11
CA PHE A 158 12.19 -8.85 -18.02
C PHE A 158 11.52 -8.14 -16.86
N SER A 159 12.32 -7.55 -15.97
CA SER A 159 11.82 -6.65 -14.93
C SER A 159 11.74 -5.23 -15.48
N SER A 160 10.53 -4.66 -15.49
CA SER A 160 10.28 -3.29 -15.89
C SER A 160 10.76 -2.32 -14.82
N ILE A 161 11.41 -1.23 -15.24
CA ILE A 161 11.79 -0.14 -14.33
C ILE A 161 10.53 0.67 -14.02
N ALA A 162 10.30 1.00 -12.76
CA ALA A 162 9.19 1.84 -12.36
C ALA A 162 9.33 3.24 -12.97
N ASP A 163 8.21 3.82 -13.38
CA ASP A 163 8.11 5.23 -13.76
C ASP A 163 6.88 5.87 -13.11
N LYS A 164 6.82 7.20 -13.10
CA LYS A 164 5.72 7.95 -12.49
C LYS A 164 4.35 7.58 -13.06
N SER A 165 4.25 7.35 -14.36
CA SER A 165 3.00 6.98 -15.02
C SER A 165 2.52 5.61 -14.55
N LEU A 166 3.43 4.65 -14.42
CA LEU A 166 3.15 3.32 -13.91
C LEU A 166 2.66 3.37 -12.46
N LEU A 167 3.37 4.10 -11.60
CA LEU A 167 2.99 4.23 -10.18
C LEU A 167 1.61 4.90 -10.03
N LEU A 168 1.29 5.89 -10.87
CA LEU A 168 -0.04 6.52 -10.89
C LEU A 168 -1.14 5.54 -11.34
N LYS A 169 -0.88 4.71 -12.36
CA LYS A 169 -1.81 3.66 -12.81
C LYS A 169 -2.08 2.64 -11.70
N LEU A 170 -1.02 2.19 -11.01
CA LEU A 170 -1.15 1.29 -9.86
C LEU A 170 -1.98 1.92 -8.74
N GLN A 171 -1.71 3.18 -8.39
CA GLN A 171 -2.50 3.91 -7.38
C GLN A 171 -3.99 3.96 -7.73
N GLN A 172 -4.33 4.31 -8.98
CA GLN A 172 -5.72 4.35 -9.45
C GLN A 172 -6.38 2.98 -9.37
N LYS A 173 -5.67 1.92 -9.75
CA LYS A 173 -6.19 0.56 -9.73
C LYS A 173 -6.50 0.08 -8.31
N ILE A 174 -5.56 0.27 -7.39
CA ILE A 174 -5.73 -0.08 -5.97
C ILE A 174 -6.92 0.69 -5.38
N GLU A 175 -7.03 1.99 -5.66
CA GLU A 175 -8.16 2.80 -5.20
C GLU A 175 -9.51 2.29 -5.74
N ASN A 176 -9.56 1.88 -7.01
CA ASN A 176 -10.78 1.33 -7.62
C ASN A 176 -11.19 0.02 -6.97
N ILE A 177 -10.23 -0.88 -6.72
CA ILE A 177 -10.47 -2.18 -6.10
C ILE A 177 -10.89 -2.04 -4.63
N CYS A 178 -10.29 -1.12 -3.87
CA CYS A 178 -10.75 -0.80 -2.51
C CYS A 178 -12.22 -0.34 -2.48
N GLY A 179 -12.67 0.37 -3.52
CA GLY A 179 -14.08 0.67 -3.73
C GLY A 179 -14.69 1.60 -2.67
N TRP A 180 -13.87 2.41 -1.99
CA TRP A 180 -14.31 3.52 -1.15
C TRP A 180 -14.71 4.70 -2.04
N ASN A 181 -15.92 5.24 -1.84
CA ASN A 181 -16.46 6.32 -2.66
C ASN A 181 -15.81 7.66 -2.38
N ILE A 182 -15.38 7.91 -1.13
CA ILE A 182 -14.58 9.09 -0.83
C ILE A 182 -13.22 8.93 -1.50
N LYS A 183 -12.89 9.90 -2.36
CA LYS A 183 -11.62 9.98 -3.07
C LYS A 183 -10.79 11.08 -2.42
N PRO A 184 -9.99 10.77 -1.38
CA PRO A 184 -9.14 11.78 -0.75
C PRO A 184 -8.17 12.37 -1.77
N ASN A 185 -7.81 13.65 -1.58
CA ASN A 185 -6.66 14.20 -2.26
C ASN A 185 -5.41 13.42 -1.80
N LYS A 186 -4.74 12.77 -2.73
CA LYS A 186 -3.72 11.76 -2.46
C LYS A 186 -2.48 11.99 -3.30
N SER A 187 -1.34 11.64 -2.72
CA SER A 187 -0.02 11.80 -3.32
C SER A 187 0.76 10.48 -3.23
N ILE A 188 1.85 10.38 -3.98
CA ILE A 188 2.79 9.26 -3.83
C ILE A 188 3.93 9.76 -2.96
N HIS A 189 4.40 8.95 -2.02
CA HIS A 189 5.61 9.24 -1.25
C HIS A 189 6.69 8.19 -1.50
N ILE A 190 7.92 8.57 -1.26
CA ILE A 190 9.09 7.69 -1.35
C ILE A 190 9.89 7.77 -0.05
N LYS A 191 10.36 6.62 0.42
CA LYS A 191 11.36 6.50 1.48
C LYS A 191 12.63 5.92 0.90
N ILE A 192 13.74 6.64 1.06
CA ILE A 192 15.05 6.18 0.63
C ILE A 192 15.76 5.55 1.83
N SER A 193 16.19 4.30 1.70
CA SER A 193 16.87 3.57 2.76
C SER A 193 18.15 2.92 2.25
N GLU A 194 19.19 2.94 3.07
CA GLU A 194 20.34 2.07 2.84
C GLU A 194 20.11 0.72 3.53
N LYS A 195 20.32 -0.37 2.79
CA LYS A 195 20.17 -1.75 3.27
C LYS A 195 21.46 -2.51 3.00
N TYR A 196 21.82 -3.42 3.89
CA TYR A 196 22.96 -4.30 3.65
C TYR A 196 22.67 -5.19 2.44
N VAL A 197 23.67 -5.34 1.56
CA VAL A 197 23.57 -6.29 0.46
C VAL A 197 23.46 -7.69 1.08
N PRO A 198 22.38 -8.45 0.81
CA PRO A 198 22.23 -9.78 1.35
C PRO A 198 23.38 -10.66 0.87
N LYS A 199 24.08 -11.32 1.81
CA LYS A 199 25.06 -12.36 1.48
C LYS A 199 24.30 -13.47 0.75
N LYS A 200 24.84 -13.95 -0.39
CA LYS A 200 24.25 -15.05 -1.18
C LYS A 200 23.69 -16.14 -0.25
N GLY A 201 22.37 -16.34 -0.27
CA GLY A 201 21.67 -17.38 0.50
C GLY A 201 20.77 -16.94 1.66
N THR A 202 20.53 -15.63 1.87
CA THR A 202 19.62 -15.14 2.95
C THR A 202 18.57 -14.15 2.42
N ASN A 203 17.60 -14.62 1.65
CA ASN A 203 16.39 -13.85 1.35
C ASN A 203 15.46 -13.91 2.58
N LYS A 204 15.60 -12.96 3.50
CA LYS A 204 14.51 -12.64 4.43
C LYS A 204 13.74 -11.45 3.87
N SER A 205 12.48 -11.69 3.51
CA SER A 205 11.49 -10.66 3.22
C SER A 205 11.53 -9.61 4.35
N ASN A 206 11.90 -8.37 3.99
CA ASN A 206 11.88 -7.20 4.86
C ASN A 206 10.85 -6.20 4.33
N ALA A 207 9.69 -6.68 3.88
CA ALA A 207 8.53 -5.82 3.71
C ALA A 207 8.34 -5.06 5.03
N ASP A 208 8.25 -3.72 4.99
CA ASP A 208 7.64 -2.98 6.09
C ASP A 208 6.21 -3.52 6.13
N ILE A 209 5.97 -4.53 6.99
CA ILE A 209 4.75 -5.33 7.02
C ILE A 209 3.59 -4.35 7.21
N LEU A 210 2.88 -4.08 6.12
CA LEU A 210 1.53 -3.58 6.20
C LEU A 210 0.69 -4.78 6.60
N ASN A 211 0.13 -4.74 7.81
CA ASN A 211 -0.81 -5.75 8.30
C ASN A 211 -1.97 -5.94 7.32
#